data_AF-A0A2E1MCK7-F1
#
_entry.id   AF-A0A2E1MCK7-F1
#
_cell.length_a   1.000
_cell.length_b   1.000
_cell.length_c   1.000
_cell.angle_alpha   90.00
_cell.angle_beta   90.00
_cell.angle_gamma   90.00
#
_symmetry.space_group_name_H-M   'P 1'
#
loop_
_entity.id
_entity.type
_entity.pdbx_description
1 polymer ?
#
loop_
_entity_poly.entity_id
_entity_poly.type
_entity_poly.pdbx_seq_one_letter_code
_entity_poly.pdbx_strand_id
1 'polypeptide(L)'
;MDDAFTFMGMSVTNLAKLFGLILVAWGIIAYFMQSADPPSITAMIPAFMGLPLLSLGLLADWNESNSHHFMHTAMVFALLMVLGGAQGLLDIDGKSNLAIGSHLILALLGIIFMVAGIMSFRHARKLRESSGV
;
A
#
# COMPACT_ATOMS: atom_id res chain seq x y z
N MET A 1 11.75 -0.64 26.92
CA MET A 1 11.53 -1.38 25.67
C MET A 1 10.33 -0.77 24.99
N ASP A 2 10.48 0.42 24.40
CA ASP A 2 9.43 1.14 23.66
C ASP A 2 10.01 1.83 22.42
N ASP A 3 11.04 1.23 21.82
CA ASP A 3 11.72 1.78 20.63
C ASP A 3 11.08 1.33 19.31
N ALA A 4 9.99 0.55 19.39
CA ALA A 4 9.28 0.06 18.21
C ALA A 4 8.51 1.21 17.55
N PHE A 5 8.85 1.50 16.29
CA PHE A 5 8.14 2.52 15.51
C PHE A 5 6.69 2.10 15.29
N THR A 6 5.76 2.99 15.66
CA THR A 6 4.34 2.86 15.35
C THR A 6 3.84 4.07 14.58
N PHE A 7 2.90 3.83 13.67
CA PHE A 7 2.20 4.86 12.93
C PHE A 7 0.70 4.63 13.11
N MET A 8 0.00 5.64 13.63
CA MET A 8 -1.42 5.51 14.04
C MET A 8 -1.66 4.35 15.04
N GLY A 9 -0.69 4.07 15.92
CA GLY A 9 -0.77 2.97 16.89
C GLY A 9 -0.54 1.57 16.29
N MET A 10 -0.16 1.45 15.01
CA MET A 10 0.11 0.18 14.33
C MET A 10 1.55 0.09 13.85
N SER A 11 2.08 -1.13 13.74
CA SER A 11 3.36 -1.39 13.06
C SER A 11 3.21 -1.22 11.54
N VAL A 12 4.32 -0.97 10.85
CA VAL A 12 4.34 -0.89 9.37
C VAL A 12 3.87 -2.20 8.74
N THR A 13 4.21 -3.34 9.33
CA THR A 13 3.72 -4.65 8.88
C THR A 13 2.20 -4.78 8.97
N ASN A 14 1.60 -4.32 10.07
CA ASN A 14 0.15 -4.32 10.22
C ASN A 14 -0.54 -3.36 9.25
N LEU A 15 0.07 -2.20 8.98
CA LEU A 15 -0.40 -1.28 7.95
C LEU A 15 -0.38 -1.92 6.56
N ALA A 16 0.67 -2.66 6.21
CA ALA A 16 0.77 -3.33 4.91
C ALA A 16 -0.37 -4.33 4.73
N LYS A 17 -0.64 -5.15 5.75
CA LYS A 17 -1.75 -6.11 5.75
C LYS A 17 -3.10 -5.40 5.66
N LEU A 18 -3.32 -4.36 6.47
CA LEU A 18 -4.59 -3.63 6.49
C LEU A 18 -4.87 -2.96 5.15
N PHE A 19 -3.91 -2.21 4.61
CA PHE A 19 -4.10 -1.50 3.34
C PHE A 19 -4.17 -2.46 2.17
N GLY A 20 -3.36 -3.52 2.17
CA GLY A 20 -3.46 -4.59 1.18
C GLY A 20 -4.85 -5.22 1.18
N LEU A 21 -5.40 -5.56 2.35
CA LEU A 21 -6.75 -6.11 2.48
C LEU A 21 -7.83 -5.13 1.97
N ILE A 22 -7.75 -3.85 2.35
CA ILE A 22 -8.68 -2.81 1.88
C ILE A 22 -8.65 -2.72 0.35
N LEU A 23 -7.48 -2.73 -0.26
CA LEU A 23 -7.32 -2.63 -1.72
C LEU A 23 -7.80 -3.87 -2.46
N VAL A 24 -7.57 -5.07 -1.91
CA VAL A 24 -8.09 -6.32 -2.47
C VAL A 24 -9.62 -6.32 -2.43
N ALA A 25 -10.21 -6.00 -1.28
CA ALA A 25 -11.66 -5.89 -1.15
C ALA A 25 -12.23 -4.84 -2.10
N TRP A 26 -11.61 -3.66 -2.17
CA TRP A 26 -12.03 -2.59 -3.07
C TRP A 26 -11.97 -3.00 -4.54
N GLY A 27 -10.88 -3.62 -4.99
CA GLY A 27 -10.74 -4.05 -6.39
C GLY A 27 -11.77 -5.10 -6.80
N ILE A 28 -12.12 -6.02 -5.89
CA ILE A 28 -13.19 -7.00 -6.13
C ILE A 28 -14.53 -6.27 -6.25
N ILE A 29 -14.85 -5.37 -5.31
CA ILE A 29 -16.08 -4.57 -5.32
C ILE A 29 -16.17 -3.75 -6.63
N ALA A 30 -15.09 -3.08 -7.01
CA ALA A 30 -15.03 -2.26 -8.21
C ALA A 30 -15.26 -3.09 -9.49
N TYR A 31 -14.72 -4.30 -9.56
CA TYR A 31 -14.94 -5.18 -10.72
C TYR A 31 -16.40 -5.60 -10.90
N PHE A 32 -17.13 -5.85 -9.82
CA PHE A 32 -18.55 -6.25 -9.88
C PHE A 32 -19.52 -5.07 -9.96
N MET A 33 -19.13 -3.89 -9.46
CA MET A 33 -19.97 -2.68 -9.49
C MET A 33 -19.80 -1.84 -10.75
N GLN A 34 -18.82 -2.14 -11.61
CA GLN A 34 -18.62 -1.38 -12.83
C GLN A 34 -19.80 -1.53 -13.79
N SER A 35 -20.10 -0.45 -14.51
CA SER A 35 -21.19 -0.40 -15.50
C SER A 35 -20.73 -0.74 -16.93
N ALA A 36 -19.47 -1.14 -17.10
CA ALA A 36 -18.90 -1.48 -18.40
C ALA A 36 -19.39 -2.87 -18.86
N ASP A 37 -19.77 -2.97 -20.14
CA ASP A 37 -20.12 -4.22 -20.81
C ASP A 37 -19.27 -4.38 -22.09
N PRO A 38 -18.32 -5.33 -22.15
CA PRO A 38 -17.98 -6.31 -21.09
C PRO A 38 -17.25 -5.69 -19.88
N PRO A 39 -17.25 -6.36 -18.71
CA PRO A 39 -16.53 -5.90 -17.53
C PRO A 39 -15.03 -5.69 -17.80
N SER A 40 -14.52 -4.51 -17.46
CA SER A 40 -13.11 -4.18 -17.59
C SER A 40 -12.30 -4.78 -16.43
N ILE A 41 -11.27 -5.56 -16.79
CA ILE A 41 -10.29 -6.10 -15.83
C ILE A 41 -9.45 -4.97 -15.21
N THR A 42 -9.35 -3.81 -15.85
CA THR A 42 -8.60 -2.66 -15.31
C THR A 42 -9.19 -2.13 -13.99
N ALA A 43 -10.47 -2.39 -13.71
CA ALA A 43 -11.07 -2.09 -12.40
C ALA A 43 -10.42 -2.86 -11.23
N MET A 44 -9.74 -3.98 -11.52
CA MET A 44 -9.04 -4.80 -10.52
C MET A 44 -7.61 -4.32 -10.19
N ILE A 45 -7.12 -3.23 -10.80
CA ILE A 45 -5.78 -2.68 -10.49
C ILE A 45 -5.55 -2.51 -8.98
N PRO A 46 -6.50 -1.97 -8.18
CA PRO A 46 -6.35 -1.92 -6.72
C PRO A 46 -6.07 -3.28 -6.09
N ALA A 47 -6.79 -4.34 -6.50
CA ALA A 47 -6.55 -5.68 -5.97
C ALA A 47 -5.21 -6.27 -6.42
N PHE A 48 -4.79 -6.03 -7.66
CA PHE A 48 -3.48 -6.48 -8.16
C PHE A 48 -2.30 -5.82 -7.43
N MET A 49 -2.47 -4.60 -6.91
CA MET A 49 -1.46 -3.94 -6.09
C MET A 49 -1.61 -4.29 -4.59
N GLY A 50 -2.84 -4.46 -4.12
CA GLY A 50 -3.15 -4.83 -2.74
C GLY A 50 -2.72 -6.24 -2.37
N LEU A 51 -2.81 -7.20 -3.31
CA LEU A 51 -2.43 -8.60 -3.09
C LEU A 51 -0.94 -8.73 -2.71
N PRO A 52 0.03 -8.25 -3.53
CA PRO A 52 1.45 -8.28 -3.15
C PRO A 52 1.72 -7.56 -1.84
N LEU A 53 1.08 -6.40 -1.59
CA LEU A 53 1.26 -5.65 -0.36
C LEU A 53 0.80 -6.45 0.87
N LEU A 54 -0.37 -7.09 0.79
CA LEU A 54 -0.90 -7.97 1.83
C LEU A 54 0.00 -9.19 2.04
N SER A 55 0.41 -9.86 0.96
CA SER A 55 1.27 -11.04 1.03
C SER A 55 2.62 -10.72 1.66
N LEU A 56 3.26 -9.59 1.30
CA LEU A 56 4.52 -9.15 1.90
C LEU A 56 4.37 -8.82 3.38
N GLY A 57 3.23 -8.24 3.78
CA GLY A 57 2.89 -8.03 5.19
C GLY A 57 2.81 -9.35 5.97
N LEU A 58 2.12 -10.35 5.43
CA LEU A 58 2.02 -11.68 6.06
C LEU A 58 3.37 -12.42 6.11
N LEU A 59 4.18 -12.32 5.05
CA LEU A 59 5.52 -12.92 5.00
C LEU A 59 6.48 -12.27 6.00
N ALA A 60 6.36 -10.97 6.23
CA ALA A 60 7.17 -10.27 7.23
C ALA A 60 6.87 -10.72 8.66
N ASP A 61 5.61 -11.04 8.98
CA ASP A 61 5.25 -11.64 10.28
C ASP A 61 5.77 -13.09 10.39
N TRP A 62 5.70 -13.86 9.30
CA TRP A 62 6.13 -15.25 9.30
C TRP A 62 7.64 -15.40 9.43
N ASN A 63 8.42 -14.48 8.85
CA ASN A 63 9.88 -14.49 8.88
C ASN A 63 10.43 -13.16 9.38
N GLU A 64 10.36 -12.99 10.70
CA GLU A 64 10.77 -11.77 11.40
C GLU A 64 12.23 -11.37 11.11
N SER A 65 13.13 -12.36 10.99
CA SER A 65 14.56 -12.13 10.68
C SER A 65 14.78 -11.39 9.35
N ASN A 66 13.87 -11.60 8.37
CA ASN A 66 13.92 -10.98 7.05
C ASN A 66 12.82 -9.93 6.83
N SER A 67 12.09 -9.56 7.89
CA SER A 67 10.96 -8.61 7.84
C SER A 67 11.30 -7.31 7.11
N HIS A 68 12.50 -6.78 7.34
CA HIS A 68 12.97 -5.55 6.69
C HIS A 68 13.07 -5.67 5.16
N HIS A 69 13.46 -6.82 4.60
CA HIS A 69 13.51 -7.03 3.15
C HIS A 69 12.10 -7.05 2.55
N PHE A 70 11.16 -7.73 3.20
CA PHE A 70 9.76 -7.73 2.76
C PHE A 70 9.17 -6.32 2.81
N MET A 71 9.48 -5.53 3.84
CA MET A 71 9.02 -4.15 3.94
C MET A 71 9.64 -3.22 2.89
N HIS A 72 10.91 -3.39 2.53
CA HIS A 72 11.51 -2.64 1.41
C HIS A 72 10.83 -2.98 0.08
N THR A 73 10.55 -4.26 -0.17
CA THR A 73 9.78 -4.67 -1.35
C THR A 73 8.37 -4.08 -1.32
N ALA A 74 7.70 -4.05 -0.17
CA ALA A 74 6.39 -3.44 0.00
C ALA A 74 6.41 -1.93 -0.32
N MET A 75 7.50 -1.23 0.02
CA MET A 75 7.71 0.17 -0.34
C MET A 75 7.81 0.39 -1.86
N VAL A 76 8.41 -0.55 -2.59
CA VAL A 76 8.43 -0.49 -4.07
C VAL A 76 7.02 -0.61 -4.62
N PHE A 77 6.20 -1.54 -4.10
CA PHE A 77 4.80 -1.64 -4.50
C PHE A 77 4.00 -0.37 -4.15
N ALA A 78 4.21 0.20 -2.97
CA ALA A 78 3.57 1.45 -2.59
C ALA A 78 3.95 2.61 -3.53
N LEU A 79 5.20 2.69 -3.98
CA LEU A 79 5.61 3.66 -4.99
C LEU A 79 4.87 3.43 -6.32
N LEU A 80 4.76 2.19 -6.78
CA LEU A 80 4.00 1.84 -7.99
C LEU A 80 2.52 2.20 -7.86
N MET A 81 1.92 2.00 -6.68
CA MET A 81 0.54 2.41 -6.39
C MET A 81 0.36 3.92 -6.53
N VAL A 82 1.29 4.71 -6.01
CA VAL A 82 1.23 6.18 -6.15
C VAL A 82 1.38 6.61 -7.60
N LEU A 83 2.34 6.05 -8.33
CA LEU A 83 2.56 6.39 -9.73
C LEU A 83 1.36 5.97 -10.60
N GLY A 84 0.87 4.73 -10.45
CA GLY A 84 -0.29 4.22 -11.19
C GLY A 84 -1.60 4.93 -10.82
N GLY A 85 -1.77 5.27 -9.54
CA GLY A 85 -2.90 6.06 -9.06
C GLY A 85 -2.87 7.49 -9.62
N ALA A 86 -1.73 8.17 -9.53
CA ALA A 86 -1.55 9.52 -10.06
C ALA A 86 -1.74 9.58 -11.58
N GLN A 87 -1.14 8.65 -12.33
CA GLN A 87 -1.33 8.55 -13.77
C GLN A 87 -2.81 8.35 -14.13
N GLY A 88 -3.52 7.52 -13.36
CA GLY A 88 -4.96 7.31 -13.54
C GLY A 88 -5.83 8.54 -13.23
N LEU A 89 -5.27 9.58 -12.60
CA LEU A 89 -5.97 10.82 -12.25
C LEU A 89 -5.58 12.02 -13.13
N LEU A 90 -4.59 11.89 -14.02
CA LEU A 90 -4.18 12.98 -14.91
C LEU A 90 -5.25 13.34 -15.95
N ASP A 91 -5.99 12.34 -16.42
CA ASP A 91 -7.11 12.50 -17.35
C ASP A 91 -8.34 11.82 -16.77
N ILE A 92 -9.25 12.61 -16.23
CA ILE A 92 -10.49 12.14 -15.62
C ILE A 92 -11.69 12.24 -16.58
N ASP A 93 -11.50 12.85 -17.75
CA ASP A 93 -12.60 13.06 -18.67
C ASP A 93 -13.09 11.72 -19.25
N GLY A 94 -14.40 11.52 -19.27
CA GLY A 94 -15.01 10.24 -19.65
C GLY A 94 -14.80 9.07 -18.67
N LYS A 95 -14.12 9.24 -17.52
CA LYS A 95 -13.99 8.18 -16.50
C LYS A 95 -15.20 8.12 -15.58
N SER A 96 -15.61 6.91 -15.22
CA SER A 96 -16.65 6.71 -14.22
C SER A 96 -16.17 7.13 -12.83
N ASN A 97 -17.10 7.55 -11.96
CA ASN A 97 -16.79 7.87 -10.57
C ASN A 97 -16.11 6.70 -9.84
N LEU A 98 -16.45 5.46 -10.19
CA LEU A 98 -15.84 4.26 -9.65
C LEU A 98 -14.37 4.11 -10.09
N ALA A 99 -14.06 4.41 -11.35
CA ALA A 99 -12.68 4.39 -11.86
C ALA A 99 -11.83 5.48 -11.20
N ILE A 100 -12.36 6.71 -11.10
CA ILE A 100 -11.69 7.82 -10.41
C ILE A 100 -11.46 7.45 -8.93
N GLY A 101 -12.48 6.95 -8.24
CA GLY A 101 -12.38 6.49 -6.85
C GLY A 101 -11.35 5.38 -6.66
N SER A 102 -11.23 4.45 -7.61
CA SER A 102 -10.26 3.36 -7.58
C SER A 102 -8.81 3.85 -7.73
N HIS A 103 -8.56 4.85 -8.57
CA HIS A 103 -7.24 5.47 -8.67
C HIS A 103 -6.93 6.36 -7.45
N LEU A 104 -7.93 7.05 -6.90
CA LEU A 104 -7.78 7.84 -5.68
C LEU A 104 -7.40 6.98 -4.48
N ILE A 105 -8.14 5.89 -4.20
CA ILE A 105 -7.84 5.02 -3.05
C ILE A 105 -6.46 4.36 -3.20
N LEU A 106 -6.10 3.97 -4.43
CA LEU A 106 -4.80 3.40 -4.75
C LEU A 106 -3.67 4.39 -4.42
N ALA A 107 -3.78 5.63 -4.90
CA ALA A 107 -2.78 6.67 -4.67
C ALA A 107 -2.70 7.05 -3.18
N LEU A 108 -3.86 7.28 -2.54
CA LEU A 108 -3.92 7.72 -1.14
C LEU A 108 -3.33 6.68 -0.19
N LEU A 109 -3.74 5.41 -0.30
CA LEU A 109 -3.17 4.36 0.55
C LEU A 109 -1.69 4.14 0.27
N GLY A 110 -1.26 4.25 -0.99
CA GLY A 110 0.16 4.21 -1.35
C GLY A 110 0.98 5.34 -0.71
N ILE A 111 0.49 6.57 -0.76
CA ILE A 111 1.13 7.74 -0.15
C ILE A 111 1.23 7.56 1.36
N ILE A 112 0.13 7.20 2.03
CA ILE A 112 0.12 7.01 3.49
C ILE A 112 1.11 5.92 3.89
N PHE A 113 1.12 4.80 3.17
CA PHE A 113 2.04 3.71 3.44
C PHE A 113 3.51 4.12 3.23
N MET A 114 3.81 4.82 2.13
CA MET A 114 5.17 5.33 1.90
C MET A 114 5.63 6.28 3.00
N VAL A 115 4.75 7.20 3.43
CA VAL A 115 5.06 8.13 4.53
C VAL A 115 5.37 7.36 5.81
N ALA A 116 4.55 6.36 6.17
CA ALA A 116 4.79 5.51 7.33
C ALA A 116 6.13 4.75 7.24
N GLY A 117 6.42 4.15 6.08
CA GLY A 117 7.67 3.42 5.85
C GLY A 117 8.92 4.31 5.90
N ILE A 118 8.87 5.51 5.29
CA ILE A 118 9.98 6.47 5.34
C ILE A 118 10.22 6.93 6.79
N MET A 119 9.15 7.19 7.55
CA MET A 119 9.29 7.54 8.98
C MET A 119 9.89 6.39 9.80
N SER A 120 9.51 5.15 9.50
CA SER A 120 10.10 3.96 10.13
C SER A 120 11.60 3.85 9.84
N PHE A 121 12.04 4.04 8.59
CA PHE A 121 13.46 4.02 8.23
C PHE A 121 14.25 5.14 8.91
N ARG A 122 13.67 6.35 8.98
CA ARG A 122 14.28 7.48 9.70
C ARG A 122 14.41 7.20 11.19
N HIS A 123 13.39 6.58 11.81
CA HIS A 123 13.42 6.19 13.21
C HIS A 123 14.53 5.18 13.48
N ALA A 124 14.62 4.12 12.68
CA ALA A 124 15.67 3.11 12.79
C ALA A 124 17.08 3.71 12.63
N ARG A 125 17.26 4.68 11.72
CA ARG A 125 18.53 5.41 11.57
C ARG A 125 18.89 6.19 12.84
N LYS A 126 17.95 6.98 13.38
CA LYS A 126 18.19 7.80 14.57
C LYS A 126 18.54 6.96 15.80
N LEU A 127 17.89 5.80 15.96
CA LEU A 127 18.20 4.85 17.01
C LEU A 127 19.67 4.41 16.94
N ARG A 128 20.14 3.99 15.76
CA ARG A 128 21.54 3.58 15.55
C ARG A 128 22.53 4.70 15.91
N GLU A 129 22.26 5.92 15.44
CA GLU A 129 23.09 7.10 15.75
C GLU A 129 23.14 7.40 17.26
N SER A 130 22.01 7.27 17.97
CA SER A 130 21.94 7.51 19.42
C SER A 130 22.60 6.41 20.26
N SER A 131 22.67 5.18 19.74
CA SER A 131 23.28 4.03 20.41
C SER A 131 24.81 4.00 20.30
N GLY A 132 25.42 4.94 19.57
CA GLY A 132 26.89 5.04 19.44
C GLY A 132 27.53 3.92 18.62
N VAL A 133 26.75 3.23 17.78
CA VAL A 133 27.20 2.19 16.83
C VAL A 133 27.21 2.72 15.41
#